data_AF-A0A2P8H3V3-F1
#
_entry.id   AF-A0A2P8H3V3-F1
#
_cell.length_a   1.000
_cell.length_b   1.000
_cell.length_c   1.000
_cell.angle_alpha   90.00
_cell.angle_beta   90.00
_cell.angle_gamma   90.00
#
_symmetry.space_group_name_H-M   'P 1'
#
loop_
_entity.id
_entity.type
_entity.pdbx_description
1 polymer ?
#
loop_
_entity_poly.entity_id
_entity_poly.type
_entity_poly.pdbx_seq_one_letter_code
_entity_poly.pdbx_strand_id
1 'polypeptide(L)'
;MKRLTVLMTVLLFLSACGNGDNRYNFSGSSKNWDMFYVVNVSNGDSEEKNGTIKFTGSGEAPETINYKIATSSGGSEGIGITLEDAVGKTGNGYCSGCAVIQKDEEIEVQITWNGQTENFVLTNKN
;
A
#
# COMPACT_ATOMS: atom_id res chain seq x y z
N MET A 1 19.40 -50.80 19.86
CA MET A 1 18.34 -50.18 19.05
C MET A 1 17.62 -49.09 19.85
N LYS A 2 18.26 -47.93 20.09
CA LYS A 2 17.67 -46.82 20.89
C LYS A 2 18.12 -45.43 20.41
N ARG A 3 18.55 -45.30 19.14
CA ARG A 3 19.07 -44.04 18.58
C ARG A 3 18.37 -43.60 17.29
N LEU A 4 17.33 -44.32 16.84
CA LEU A 4 16.57 -43.96 15.64
C LEU A 4 15.30 -43.15 15.93
N THR A 5 14.91 -42.99 17.20
CA THR A 5 13.61 -42.40 17.57
C THR A 5 13.62 -40.88 17.69
N VAL A 6 14.79 -40.23 17.57
CA VAL A 6 14.93 -38.77 17.73
C VAL A 6 14.76 -38.00 16.42
N LEU A 7 14.87 -38.68 15.26
CA LEU A 7 14.80 -38.00 13.95
C LEU A 7 13.35 -37.71 13.48
N MET A 8 12.34 -38.31 14.12
CA MET A 8 10.94 -38.22 13.66
C MET A 8 10.17 -37.03 14.25
N THR A 9 10.68 -36.39 15.32
CA THR A 9 10.00 -35.29 16.02
C THR A 9 10.33 -33.89 15.50
N VAL A 10 11.37 -33.76 14.66
CA VAL A 10 11.81 -32.44 14.12
C VAL A 10 11.03 -32.04 12.85
N LEU A 11 10.37 -32.99 12.19
CA LEU A 11 9.65 -32.75 10.92
C LEU A 11 8.24 -32.15 11.07
N LEU A 12 7.75 -31.93 12.30
CA LEU A 12 6.40 -31.43 12.54
C LEU A 12 6.29 -29.90 12.73
N PHE A 13 7.42 -29.17 12.72
CA PHE A 13 7.42 -27.70 12.89
C PHE A 13 7.36 -26.90 11.58
N LEU A 14 7.19 -27.55 10.42
CA LEU A 14 7.02 -26.86 9.12
C LEU A 14 5.55 -26.52 8.80
N SER A 15 4.64 -26.57 9.78
CA SER A 15 3.25 -26.20 9.56
C SER A 15 3.04 -24.71 9.81
N ALA A 16 2.44 -24.07 8.80
CA ALA A 16 2.01 -22.67 8.72
C ALA A 16 3.06 -21.65 8.25
N CYS A 17 3.60 -21.82 7.04
CA CYS A 17 3.61 -20.66 6.14
C CYS A 17 2.14 -20.36 5.86
N GLY A 18 1.57 -19.42 6.62
CA GLY A 18 0.27 -18.86 6.34
C GLY A 18 0.32 -18.11 5.02
N ASN A 19 0.27 -18.84 3.90
CA ASN A 19 -0.03 -18.28 2.59
C ASN A 19 -1.53 -17.98 2.57
N GLY A 20 -1.94 -17.05 3.42
CA GLY A 20 -3.25 -16.44 3.38
C GLY A 20 -3.17 -15.21 2.50
N ASP A 21 -4.13 -15.06 1.61
CA ASP A 21 -4.37 -13.79 0.95
C ASP A 21 -4.72 -12.76 2.03
N ASN A 22 -3.94 -11.69 2.12
CA ASN A 22 -4.15 -10.62 3.07
C ASN A 22 -4.51 -9.35 2.32
N ARG A 23 -5.54 -8.64 2.79
CA ARG A 23 -5.91 -7.34 2.26
C ARG A 23 -5.73 -6.27 3.33
N TYR A 24 -5.01 -5.23 2.99
CA TYR A 24 -4.76 -4.06 3.83
C TYR A 24 -5.45 -2.84 3.22
N ASN A 25 -6.17 -2.07 4.03
CA ASN A 25 -6.86 -0.87 3.59
C ASN A 25 -6.27 0.33 4.33
N PHE A 26 -5.30 0.95 3.69
CA PHE A 26 -4.67 2.15 4.21
C PHE A 26 -5.52 3.37 3.90
N SER A 27 -5.57 4.28 4.86
CA SER A 27 -6.21 5.58 4.68
C SER A 27 -5.47 6.67 5.44
N GLY A 28 -5.56 7.88 4.93
CA GLY A 28 -4.98 9.06 5.54
C GLY A 28 -5.51 10.32 4.87
N SER A 29 -5.34 11.43 5.57
CA SER A 29 -5.83 12.73 5.13
C SER A 29 -4.81 13.80 5.45
N SER A 30 -4.80 14.84 4.63
CA SER A 30 -4.14 16.11 4.89
C SER A 30 -5.19 17.23 4.92
N LYS A 31 -4.78 18.48 4.73
CA LYS A 31 -5.70 19.62 4.77
C LYS A 31 -6.67 19.61 3.60
N ASN A 32 -6.20 19.25 2.41
CA ASN A 32 -6.98 19.32 1.17
C ASN A 32 -7.20 17.97 0.48
N TRP A 33 -6.69 16.87 1.06
CA TRP A 33 -6.70 15.56 0.42
C TRP A 33 -7.10 14.46 1.37
N ASP A 34 -7.90 13.54 0.86
CA ASP A 34 -8.08 12.20 1.42
C ASP A 34 -7.47 11.18 0.44
N MET A 35 -6.86 10.13 0.98
CA MET A 35 -6.38 9.02 0.17
C MET A 35 -6.76 7.68 0.77
N PHE A 36 -7.20 6.78 -0.11
CA PHE A 36 -7.41 5.36 0.18
C PHE A 36 -6.45 4.56 -0.67
N TYR A 37 -5.78 3.57 -0.06
CA TYR A 37 -4.81 2.72 -0.73
C TYR A 37 -5.03 1.28 -0.31
N VAL A 38 -5.31 0.42 -1.28
CA VAL A 38 -5.58 -1.00 -1.08
C VAL A 38 -4.36 -1.78 -1.50
N VAL A 39 -3.93 -2.69 -0.63
CA VAL A 39 -2.87 -3.65 -0.94
C VAL A 39 -3.41 -5.05 -0.71
N ASN A 40 -3.34 -5.90 -1.73
CA ASN A 40 -3.61 -7.33 -1.62
C ASN A 40 -2.28 -8.08 -1.70
N VAL A 41 -1.92 -8.79 -0.65
CA VAL A 41 -0.73 -9.63 -0.58
C VAL A 41 -1.16 -11.10 -0.70
N SER A 42 -0.52 -11.83 -1.61
CA SER A 42 -0.75 -13.27 -1.82
C SER A 42 0.58 -14.00 -1.75
N ASN A 43 0.55 -15.27 -1.32
CA ASN A 43 1.73 -16.16 -1.21
C ASN A 43 2.92 -15.61 -0.38
N GLY A 44 2.76 -14.49 0.32
CA GLY A 44 3.78 -13.84 1.14
C GLY A 44 4.79 -12.97 0.38
N ASP A 45 4.83 -13.04 -0.95
CA ASP A 45 5.84 -12.38 -1.79
C ASP A 45 5.26 -11.72 -3.05
N SER A 46 3.93 -11.72 -3.18
CA SER A 46 3.22 -11.19 -4.34
C SER A 46 2.21 -10.16 -3.88
N GLU A 47 2.16 -9.03 -4.57
CA GLU A 47 1.45 -7.83 -4.15
C GLU A 47 0.70 -7.22 -5.34
N GLU A 48 -0.56 -6.85 -5.14
CA GLU A 48 -1.33 -5.98 -6.01
C GLU A 48 -1.78 -4.74 -5.23
N LYS A 49 -1.60 -3.55 -5.81
CA LYS A 49 -1.94 -2.30 -5.15
C LYS A 49 -2.62 -1.28 -6.06
N ASN A 50 -3.54 -0.53 -5.48
CA ASN A 50 -4.22 0.58 -6.14
C ASN A 50 -4.73 1.58 -5.10
N GLY A 51 -4.97 2.81 -5.54
CA GLY A 51 -5.37 3.89 -4.67
C GLY A 51 -6.28 4.90 -5.34
N THR A 52 -7.00 5.62 -4.50
CA THR A 52 -7.86 6.73 -4.86
C THR A 52 -7.45 7.95 -4.04
N ILE A 53 -7.27 9.08 -4.72
CA ILE A 53 -6.92 10.37 -4.15
C ILE A 53 -8.11 11.29 -4.36
N LYS A 54 -8.64 11.90 -3.31
CA LYS A 54 -9.81 12.78 -3.39
C LYS A 54 -9.46 14.15 -2.84
N PHE A 55 -9.78 15.19 -3.60
CA PHE A 55 -9.70 16.56 -3.13
C PHE A 55 -10.85 16.86 -2.15
N THR A 56 -10.51 17.33 -0.97
CA THR A 56 -11.44 17.73 0.10
C THR A 56 -11.28 19.18 0.53
N GLY A 57 -10.36 19.89 -0.12
CA GLY A 57 -10.09 21.30 0.12
C GLY A 57 -11.27 22.22 -0.22
N SER A 58 -11.23 23.43 0.31
CA SER A 58 -12.18 24.47 -0.05
C SER A 58 -11.86 25.04 -1.44
N GLY A 59 -12.84 25.10 -2.32
CA GLY A 59 -12.72 25.68 -3.66
C GLY A 59 -12.84 24.64 -4.77
N GLU A 60 -12.43 25.03 -5.98
CA GLU A 60 -12.40 24.12 -7.14
C GLU A 60 -11.20 23.18 -7.04
N ALA A 61 -11.44 21.90 -7.32
CA ALA A 61 -10.37 20.90 -7.37
C ALA A 61 -9.42 21.20 -8.53
N PRO A 62 -8.10 20.97 -8.38
CA PRO A 62 -7.17 21.13 -9.49
C PRO A 62 -7.47 20.10 -10.60
N GLU A 63 -7.27 20.47 -11.85
CA GLU A 63 -7.49 19.54 -12.97
C GLU A 63 -6.50 18.37 -12.94
N THR A 64 -5.26 18.64 -12.56
CA THR A 64 -4.20 17.63 -12.49
C THR A 64 -3.37 17.74 -11.22
N ILE A 65 -2.84 16.61 -10.77
CA ILE A 65 -1.92 16.53 -9.63
C ILE A 65 -0.72 15.62 -9.93
N ASN A 66 0.34 15.79 -9.15
CA ASN A 66 1.42 14.82 -9.02
C ASN A 66 1.32 14.14 -7.66
N TYR A 67 1.66 12.86 -7.58
CA TYR A 67 1.75 12.15 -6.31
C TYR A 67 3.03 11.32 -6.20
N LYS A 68 3.48 11.12 -4.97
CA LYS A 68 4.51 10.13 -4.60
C LYS A 68 4.02 9.35 -3.39
N ILE A 69 4.23 8.05 -3.42
CA ILE A 69 3.92 7.09 -2.36
C ILE A 69 5.23 6.39 -2.04
N ALA A 70 5.70 6.49 -0.79
CA ALA A 70 6.88 5.79 -0.32
C ALA A 70 6.48 4.72 0.70
N THR A 71 7.02 3.53 0.50
CA THR A 71 6.82 2.35 1.35
C THR A 71 8.18 1.72 1.64
N SER A 72 8.22 0.83 2.62
CA SER A 72 9.39 0.04 2.97
C SER A 72 9.83 -0.93 1.85
N SER A 73 8.87 -1.37 1.02
CA SER A 73 9.08 -2.33 -0.07
C SER A 73 9.34 -1.68 -1.44
N GLY A 74 9.15 -0.36 -1.57
CA GLY A 74 9.39 0.39 -2.80
C GLY A 74 8.25 1.33 -3.18
N GLY A 75 8.60 2.54 -3.63
CA GLY A 75 7.65 3.60 -3.91
C GLY A 75 6.96 3.53 -5.27
N SER A 76 5.95 4.39 -5.44
CA SER A 76 5.31 4.67 -6.73
C SER A 76 5.02 6.16 -6.86
N GLU A 77 5.04 6.66 -8.09
CA GLU A 77 4.74 8.07 -8.39
C GLU A 77 3.84 8.19 -9.62
N GLY A 78 3.12 9.30 -9.70
CA GLY A 78 2.32 9.69 -10.85
C GLY A 78 2.48 11.17 -11.12
N ILE A 79 2.63 11.54 -12.39
CA ILE A 79 2.83 12.93 -12.84
C ILE A 79 1.65 13.31 -13.73
N GLY A 80 1.03 14.45 -13.44
CA GLY A 80 -0.05 15.04 -14.23
C GLY A 80 -1.29 14.15 -14.30
N ILE A 81 -1.62 13.42 -13.23
CA ILE A 81 -2.84 12.61 -13.22
C ILE A 81 -4.06 13.52 -13.16
N THR A 82 -5.06 13.23 -13.99
CA THR A 82 -6.31 14.00 -14.06
C THR A 82 -7.22 13.63 -12.90
N LEU A 83 -7.93 14.63 -12.36
CA LEU A 83 -9.03 14.43 -11.43
C LEU A 83 -10.37 14.48 -12.18
N GLU A 84 -11.18 13.43 -12.04
CA GLU A 84 -12.57 13.39 -12.48
C GLU A 84 -13.46 13.53 -11.25
N ASP A 85 -14.38 14.50 -11.25
CA ASP A 85 -15.23 14.81 -10.09
C ASP A 85 -14.45 14.94 -8.77
N ALA A 86 -13.31 15.65 -8.83
CA ALA A 86 -12.37 15.85 -7.72
C ALA A 86 -11.67 14.56 -7.22
N VAL A 87 -11.69 13.48 -8.00
CA VAL A 87 -11.12 12.17 -7.67
C VAL A 87 -10.10 11.73 -8.71
N GLY A 88 -8.91 11.36 -8.25
CA GLY A 88 -7.83 10.77 -9.04
C GLY A 88 -7.58 9.33 -8.65
N LYS A 89 -7.04 8.53 -9.58
CA LYS A 89 -6.65 7.14 -9.33
C LYS A 89 -5.15 7.01 -9.46
N THR A 90 -4.54 6.23 -8.56
CA THR A 90 -3.15 5.81 -8.75
C THR A 90 -3.10 4.75 -9.84
N GLY A 91 -1.92 4.53 -10.43
CA GLY A 91 -1.69 3.35 -11.25
C GLY A 91 -1.88 2.05 -10.47
N ASN A 92 -2.29 0.99 -11.15
CA ASN A 92 -2.29 -0.37 -10.60
C ASN A 92 -0.86 -0.89 -10.58
N GLY A 93 -0.38 -1.28 -9.40
CA GLY A 93 0.92 -1.93 -9.23
C GLY A 93 0.77 -3.42 -8.99
N TYR A 94 1.64 -4.22 -9.57
CA TYR A 94 1.75 -5.64 -9.30
C TYR A 94 3.21 -6.07 -9.23
N CYS A 95 3.56 -6.92 -8.27
CA CYS A 95 4.82 -7.64 -8.26
C CYS A 95 4.66 -9.06 -7.69
N SER A 96 5.59 -9.94 -8.05
CA SER A 96 5.68 -11.31 -7.53
C SER A 96 7.15 -11.66 -7.30
N GLY A 97 7.44 -12.38 -6.23
CA GLY A 97 8.80 -12.63 -5.76
C GLY A 97 9.49 -11.35 -5.24
N CYS A 98 8.71 -10.41 -4.72
CA CYS A 98 9.16 -9.10 -4.22
C CYS A 98 9.00 -9.01 -2.70
N ALA A 99 9.68 -8.03 -2.10
CA ALA A 99 9.28 -7.56 -0.78
C ALA A 99 7.89 -6.92 -0.90
N VAL A 100 7.01 -7.19 0.08
CA VAL A 100 5.62 -6.70 0.07
C VAL A 100 5.38 -5.72 1.21
N ILE A 101 4.44 -4.80 1.02
CA ILE A 101 4.00 -3.85 2.05
C ILE A 101 3.42 -4.63 3.25
N GLN A 102 3.79 -4.24 4.47
CA GLN A 102 3.35 -4.91 5.70
C GLN A 102 2.07 -4.28 6.27
N LYS A 103 1.32 -5.08 7.05
CA LYS A 103 0.00 -4.69 7.58
C LYS A 103 0.05 -3.42 8.45
N ASP A 104 1.09 -3.29 9.25
CA ASP A 104 1.33 -2.27 10.27
C ASP A 104 2.26 -1.14 9.78
N GLU A 105 2.54 -1.11 8.49
CA GLU A 105 3.40 -0.09 7.88
C GLU A 105 2.73 1.29 7.88
N GLU A 106 3.54 2.34 8.01
CA GLU A 106 3.16 3.72 7.73
C GLU A 106 3.59 4.09 6.31
N ILE A 107 2.63 4.47 5.46
CA ILE A 107 2.90 4.81 4.06
C ILE A 107 2.97 6.33 3.93
N GLU A 108 4.12 6.86 3.52
CA GLU A 108 4.28 8.30 3.29
C GLU A 108 3.74 8.69 1.92
N VAL A 109 2.91 9.74 1.89
CA VAL A 109 2.31 10.28 0.68
C VAL A 109 2.66 11.75 0.55
N GLN A 110 3.01 12.14 -0.67
CA GLN A 110 3.16 13.53 -1.08
C GLN A 110 2.25 13.81 -2.27
N ILE A 111 1.44 14.87 -2.20
CA ILE A 111 0.63 15.36 -3.31
C ILE A 111 1.08 16.78 -3.65
N THR A 112 1.29 17.07 -4.94
CA THR A 112 1.68 18.39 -5.44
C THR A 112 0.74 18.85 -6.54
N TRP A 113 0.23 20.08 -6.44
CA TRP A 113 -0.70 20.68 -7.40
C TRP A 113 -0.56 22.20 -7.36
N ASN A 114 -0.64 22.90 -8.50
CA ASN A 114 -0.63 24.37 -8.55
C ASN A 114 0.49 25.04 -7.71
N GLY A 115 1.67 24.40 -7.62
CA GLY A 115 2.80 24.87 -6.80
C GLY A 115 2.67 24.64 -5.29
N GLN A 116 1.59 24.03 -4.81
CA GLN A 116 1.37 23.61 -3.43
C GLN A 116 1.78 22.15 -3.25
N THR A 117 2.22 21.80 -2.04
CA THR A 117 2.58 20.43 -1.67
C THR A 117 2.02 20.11 -0.29
N GLU A 118 1.40 18.94 -0.16
CA GLU A 118 0.99 18.37 1.13
C GLU A 118 1.59 16.98 1.31
N ASN A 119 2.02 16.70 2.54
CA ASN A 119 2.54 15.40 2.94
C ASN A 119 1.70 14.85 4.09
N PHE A 120 1.42 13.56 4.08
CA PHE A 120 0.66 12.89 5.11
C PHE A 120 0.96 11.38 5.09
N VAL A 121 0.52 10.69 6.13
CA VAL A 121 0.77 9.26 6.32
C VAL A 121 -0.53 8.50 6.19
N LEU A 122 -0.51 7.39 5.46
CA LEU A 122 -1.59 6.42 5.46
C LEU A 122 -1.30 5.34 6.50
N THR A 123 -2.32 4.98 7.26
CA THR A 123 -2.27 3.89 8.22
C THR A 123 -3.37 2.89 7.90
N ASN A 124 -3.07 1.61 8.11
CA ASN A 124 -4.07 0.56 7.99
C ASN A 124 -4.97 0.59 9.22
N LYS A 125 -6.19 1.11 9.06
CA LYS A 125 -7.17 1.08 10.16
C LYS A 125 -7.82 -0.29 10.17
N ASN A 126 -7.34 -1.12 11.09
CA ASN A 126 -7.86 -2.44 11.40
C ASN A 126 -8.47 -2.46 12.80
#